data_AF-A0A167FFI2-F1
#
_entry.id   AF-A0A167FFI2-F1
#
_cell.length_a   1.000
_cell.length_b   1.000
_cell.length_c   1.000
_cell.angle_alpha   90.00
_cell.angle_beta   90.00
_cell.angle_gamma   90.00
#
_symmetry.space_group_name_H-M   'P 1'
#
loop_
_entity.id
_entity.type
_entity.pdbx_description
1 polymer ?
#
loop_
_entity_poly.entity_id
_entity_poly.type
_entity_poly.pdbx_seq_one_letter_code
_entity_poly.pdbx_strand_id
1 'polypeptide(L)'
;MDTATASLGSPCTGLRKLPKDGREVIGRIPHTLMPEHYLSVASEAATLSFLALRFQLRVPTAFAYSASASPNPVETPYMIMEKMPGVDFNDCSESETGHGSVHREVVRMQALLHTASLGSIGSIFFKTDIREDWQTPLYAPDENADDASRLFCIGPCMDPVFSRLREESDRAVAVDRGPWPTTS
;
A
#
# COMPACT_ATOMS: atom_id res chain seq x y z
N MET A 1 4.04 1.88 -32.35
CA MET A 1 3.18 2.89 -31.71
C MET A 1 2.12 2.07 -31.03
N ASP A 2 2.41 1.62 -29.81
CA ASP A 2 1.57 0.65 -29.13
C ASP A 2 0.58 1.41 -28.28
N THR A 3 -0.67 1.42 -28.75
CA THR A 3 -1.82 1.98 -28.08
C THR A 3 -2.16 1.13 -26.86
N ALA A 4 -1.91 1.68 -25.67
CA ALA A 4 -2.41 1.14 -24.42
C ALA A 4 -3.93 1.37 -24.33
N THR A 5 -4.70 0.30 -24.42
CA THR A 5 -6.14 0.32 -24.15
C THR A 5 -6.32 0.41 -22.63
N ALA A 6 -6.64 1.60 -22.12
CA ALA A 6 -7.00 1.77 -20.72
C ALA A 6 -8.44 1.28 -20.51
N SER A 7 -8.61 0.23 -19.69
CA SER A 7 -9.93 -0.14 -19.17
C SER A 7 -10.36 0.86 -18.10
N LEU A 8 -11.65 1.21 -18.10
CA LEU A 8 -12.24 2.14 -17.15
C LEU A 8 -12.19 1.52 -15.74
N GLY A 9 -11.22 1.92 -14.93
CA GLY A 9 -11.08 1.48 -13.53
C GLY A 9 -9.66 1.16 -13.08
N SER A 10 -8.68 1.07 -13.98
CA SER A 10 -7.29 0.78 -13.62
C SER A 10 -6.49 2.07 -13.35
N PRO A 11 -5.64 2.12 -12.32
CA PRO A 11 -4.72 3.25 -12.13
C PRO A 11 -3.85 3.42 -13.37
N CYS A 12 -3.62 4.68 -13.78
CA CYS A 12 -2.76 4.99 -14.91
C CYS A 12 -1.36 4.47 -14.61
N THR A 13 -1.00 3.38 -15.26
CA THR A 13 0.23 2.63 -15.01
C THR A 13 1.15 2.81 -16.21
N GLY A 14 2.23 3.56 -16.02
CA GLY A 14 3.26 3.75 -17.04
C GLY A 14 4.41 2.77 -16.83
N LEU A 15 4.82 2.05 -17.88
CA LEU A 15 5.99 1.18 -17.86
C LEU A 15 7.17 1.86 -18.55
N ARG A 16 8.35 1.83 -17.91
CA ARG A 16 9.58 2.34 -18.51
C ARG A 16 10.78 1.50 -18.11
N LYS A 17 11.72 1.30 -19.02
CA LYS A 17 13.04 0.73 -18.73
C LYS A 17 14.00 1.82 -18.28
N LEU A 18 14.72 1.60 -17.19
CA LEU A 18 15.75 2.54 -16.75
C LEU A 18 16.99 2.43 -17.64
N PRO A 19 17.54 3.55 -18.17
CA PRO A 19 18.65 3.52 -19.14
C PRO A 19 19.96 2.93 -18.62
N LYS A 20 20.19 2.92 -17.30
CA LYS A 20 21.49 2.57 -16.71
C LYS A 20 21.61 1.10 -16.32
N ASP A 21 20.53 0.46 -15.87
CA ASP A 21 20.59 -0.88 -15.26
C ASP A 21 19.70 -1.93 -15.96
N GLY A 22 18.97 -1.54 -17.00
CA GLY A 22 18.04 -2.43 -17.73
C GLY A 22 16.82 -2.90 -16.94
N ARG A 23 16.70 -2.53 -15.66
CA ARG A 23 15.56 -2.82 -14.79
C ARG A 23 14.31 -2.11 -15.29
N GLU A 24 13.19 -2.84 -15.29
CA GLU A 24 11.89 -2.30 -15.62
C GLU A 24 11.26 -1.69 -14.36
N VAL A 25 10.73 -0.48 -14.50
CA VAL A 25 10.04 0.24 -13.43
C VAL A 25 8.61 0.57 -13.85
N ILE A 26 7.75 0.62 -12.85
CA ILE A 26 6.35 1.03 -12.97
C ILE A 26 6.20 2.38 -12.30
N GLY A 27 5.68 3.36 -13.05
CA GLY A 27 5.14 4.60 -12.49
C GLY A 27 3.64 4.45 -12.29
N ARG A 28 3.19 4.53 -11.03
CA ARG A 28 1.78 4.49 -10.65
C ARG A 28 1.33 5.86 -10.18
N ILE A 29 0.22 6.31 -10.73
CA ILE A 29 -0.53 7.48 -10.24
C ILE A 29 -1.85 6.94 -9.68
N PRO A 30 -2.17 7.19 -8.40
CA PRO A 30 -3.42 6.72 -7.81
C PRO A 30 -4.61 7.35 -8.55
N HIS A 31 -5.66 6.56 -8.71
CA HIS A 31 -6.86 6.98 -9.40
C HIS A 31 -7.57 8.09 -8.59
N THR A 32 -7.87 9.24 -9.21
CA THR A 32 -8.30 10.53 -8.61
C THR A 32 -9.70 10.57 -7.94
N LEU A 33 -10.34 9.44 -7.65
CA LEU A 33 -11.67 9.36 -7.01
C LEU A 33 -11.67 9.06 -5.49
N MET A 34 -10.56 9.32 -4.80
CA MET A 34 -10.29 8.93 -3.42
C MET A 34 -9.84 10.19 -2.67
N PRO A 35 -10.67 10.81 -1.83
CA PRO A 35 -10.43 12.15 -1.29
C PRO A 35 -9.07 12.35 -0.56
N GLU A 36 -8.36 11.27 -0.24
CA GLU A 36 -7.02 11.25 0.37
C GLU A 36 -6.00 10.40 -0.41
N HIS A 37 -5.92 10.60 -1.73
CA HIS A 37 -4.91 9.97 -2.60
C HIS A 37 -3.49 9.98 -2.02
N TYR A 38 -3.15 11.05 -1.31
CA TYR A 38 -1.83 11.23 -0.72
C TYR A 38 -1.54 10.20 0.38
N LEU A 39 -2.46 10.01 1.32
CA LEU A 39 -2.28 9.03 2.40
C LEU A 39 -2.29 7.60 1.87
N SER A 40 -3.05 7.33 0.79
CA SER A 40 -3.04 6.00 0.17
C SER A 40 -1.65 5.64 -0.35
N VAL A 41 -0.99 6.54 -1.08
CA VAL A 41 0.38 6.30 -1.59
C VAL A 41 1.40 6.14 -0.46
N ALA A 42 1.31 6.98 0.58
CA ALA A 42 2.17 6.86 1.77
C ALA A 42 1.97 5.50 2.47
N SER A 43 0.71 5.09 2.68
CA SER A 43 0.37 3.83 3.33
C SER A 43 0.82 2.61 2.53
N GLU A 44 0.73 2.68 1.20
CA GLU A 44 1.18 1.62 0.31
C GLU A 44 2.70 1.49 0.35
N ALA A 45 3.44 2.62 0.27
CA ALA A 45 4.90 2.63 0.36
C ALA A 45 5.40 2.07 1.70
N ALA A 46 4.74 2.47 2.80
CA ALA A 46 5.04 1.99 4.14
C ALA A 46 4.74 0.50 4.29
N THR A 47 3.60 0.03 3.79
CA THR A 47 3.22 -1.38 3.83
C THR A 47 4.22 -2.25 3.07
N LEU A 48 4.59 -1.89 1.84
CA LEU A 48 5.61 -2.63 1.07
C LEU A 48 6.95 -2.69 1.83
N SER A 49 7.39 -1.58 2.40
CA SER A 49 8.63 -1.52 3.17
C SER A 49 8.56 -2.35 4.45
N PHE A 50 7.42 -2.34 5.15
CA PHE A 50 7.16 -3.16 6.33
C PHE A 50 7.20 -4.66 5.99
N LEU A 51 6.55 -5.08 4.91
CA LEU A 51 6.53 -6.48 4.48
C LEU A 51 7.93 -6.99 4.13
N ALA A 52 8.72 -6.18 3.44
CA ALA A 52 10.12 -6.50 3.13
C ALA A 52 10.97 -6.58 4.40
N LEU A 53 10.83 -5.63 5.33
CA LEU A 53 11.66 -5.55 6.54
C LEU A 53 11.32 -6.65 7.55
N ARG A 54 10.03 -6.80 7.91
CA ARG A 54 9.59 -7.69 9.00
C ARG A 54 9.52 -9.15 8.58
N PHE A 55 9.05 -9.40 7.36
CA PHE A 55 8.75 -10.76 6.89
C PHE A 55 9.69 -11.24 5.79
N GLN A 56 10.61 -10.40 5.31
CA GLN A 56 11.53 -10.73 4.22
C GLN A 56 10.79 -11.21 2.96
N LEU A 57 9.57 -10.70 2.76
CA LEU A 57 8.75 -11.03 1.60
C LEU A 57 9.31 -10.36 0.36
N ARG A 58 9.24 -11.07 -0.77
CA ARG A 58 9.52 -10.49 -2.09
C ARG A 58 8.33 -9.65 -2.53
N VAL A 59 8.35 -8.39 -2.15
CA VAL A 59 7.39 -7.38 -2.58
C VAL A 59 8.06 -6.38 -3.52
N PRO A 60 7.30 -5.69 -4.38
CA PRO A 60 7.87 -4.66 -5.22
C PRO A 60 8.57 -3.57 -4.40
N THR A 61 9.79 -3.23 -4.77
CA THR A 61 10.53 -2.15 -4.11
C THR A 61 9.99 -0.79 -4.58
N ALA A 62 9.52 0.04 -3.65
CA ALA A 62 9.21 1.45 -3.94
C ALA A 62 10.52 2.26 -3.99
N PHE A 63 10.93 2.70 -5.18
CA PHE A 63 12.16 3.47 -5.37
C PHE A 63 11.99 4.94 -5.02
N ALA A 64 10.81 5.49 -5.31
CA ALA A 64 10.45 6.85 -4.97
C ALA A 64 8.93 6.95 -4.90
N TYR A 65 8.40 7.75 -3.98
CA TYR A 65 7.00 8.12 -3.97
C TYR A 65 6.87 9.56 -3.49
N SER A 66 5.78 10.21 -3.89
CA SER A 66 5.36 11.46 -3.29
C SER A 66 3.91 11.32 -2.88
N ALA A 67 3.66 11.45 -1.59
CA ALA A 67 2.31 11.57 -1.07
C ALA A 67 1.77 12.98 -1.32
N SER A 68 2.58 14.03 -1.16
CA SER A 68 2.10 15.42 -1.32
C SER A 68 1.99 15.85 -2.79
N ALA A 69 1.01 16.70 -3.09
CA ALA A 69 0.92 17.45 -4.34
C ALA A 69 1.87 18.67 -4.36
N SER A 70 2.37 19.12 -3.19
CA SER A 70 3.28 20.27 -3.09
C SER A 70 4.28 20.12 -1.93
N PRO A 71 5.59 20.42 -2.11
CA PRO A 71 6.27 20.71 -3.37
C PRO A 71 6.58 19.41 -4.13
N ASN A 72 5.71 19.03 -5.07
CA ASN A 72 5.89 17.87 -5.94
C ASN A 72 5.81 18.34 -7.40
N PRO A 73 6.87 18.17 -8.22
CA PRO A 73 6.89 18.67 -9.59
C PRO A 73 5.89 17.96 -10.51
N VAL A 74 5.37 16.80 -10.11
CA VAL A 74 4.35 16.04 -10.83
C VAL A 74 2.93 16.54 -10.47
N GLU A 75 2.80 17.41 -9.46
CA GLU A 75 1.55 18.03 -8.97
C GLU A 75 0.45 17.04 -8.54
N THR A 76 0.74 15.74 -8.57
CA THR A 76 -0.14 14.65 -8.16
C THR A 76 0.66 13.58 -7.44
N PRO A 77 0.07 12.86 -6.45
CA PRO A 77 0.75 11.77 -5.79
C PRO A 77 1.21 10.71 -6.80
N TYR A 78 2.36 10.10 -6.55
CA TYR A 78 2.90 9.07 -7.43
C TYR A 78 3.75 8.07 -6.67
N MET A 79 3.94 6.90 -7.25
CA MET A 79 4.91 5.90 -6.81
C MET A 79 5.66 5.34 -8.02
N ILE A 80 6.99 5.36 -7.95
CA ILE A 80 7.90 4.67 -8.86
C ILE A 80 8.38 3.43 -8.14
N MET A 81 8.07 2.26 -8.70
CA MET A 81 8.35 0.98 -8.07
C MET A 81 8.88 -0.05 -9.06
N GLU A 82 9.45 -1.11 -8.53
CA GLU A 82 9.91 -2.28 -9.27
C GLU A 82 8.77 -2.97 -10.03
N LYS A 83 9.03 -3.36 -11.28
CA LYS A 83 8.16 -4.31 -11.99
C LYS A 83 8.55 -5.73 -11.61
N MET A 84 7.66 -6.40 -10.87
CA MET A 84 7.86 -7.80 -10.52
C MET A 84 7.72 -8.68 -11.77
N PRO A 85 8.59 -9.71 -11.93
CA PRO A 85 8.42 -10.68 -12.99
C PRO A 85 7.20 -11.57 -12.69
N GLY A 86 6.33 -11.74 -13.67
CA GLY A 86 5.14 -12.57 -13.53
C GLY A 86 4.11 -12.29 -14.62
N VAL A 87 3.06 -13.09 -14.61
CA VAL A 87 1.85 -12.92 -15.42
C VAL A 87 0.70 -12.68 -14.45
N ASP A 88 -0.30 -11.91 -14.85
CA ASP A 88 -1.50 -11.72 -14.04
C ASP A 88 -2.16 -13.09 -13.78
N PHE A 89 -2.67 -13.29 -12.58
CA PHE A 89 -3.33 -14.55 -12.24
C PHE A 89 -4.55 -14.81 -13.14
N ASN A 90 -5.24 -13.75 -13.57
CA ASN A 90 -6.39 -13.87 -14.49
C ASN A 90 -5.99 -14.29 -15.91
N ASP A 91 -4.74 -14.04 -16.30
CA ASP A 91 -4.20 -14.38 -17.62
C ASP A 91 -3.47 -15.73 -17.63
N CYS A 92 -3.28 -16.35 -16.46
CA CYS A 92 -2.69 -17.68 -16.34
C CYS A 92 -3.68 -18.76 -16.81
N SER A 93 -3.23 -19.67 -17.66
CA SER A 93 -4.07 -20.83 -18.03
C SER A 93 -4.12 -21.85 -16.88
N GLU A 94 -5.28 -22.49 -16.65
CA GLU A 94 -5.46 -23.49 -15.58
C GLU A 94 -4.45 -24.64 -15.64
N SER A 95 -3.90 -24.93 -16.83
CA SER A 95 -2.88 -25.95 -17.05
C SER A 95 -1.47 -25.55 -16.60
N GLU A 96 -1.16 -24.25 -16.55
CA GLU A 96 0.17 -23.72 -16.20
C GLU A 96 0.27 -23.41 -14.70
N THR A 97 -0.79 -22.86 -14.13
CA THR A 97 -0.91 -22.61 -12.70
C THR A 97 -1.72 -23.74 -12.08
N GLY A 98 -1.08 -24.82 -11.63
CA GLY A 98 -1.76 -25.78 -10.78
C GLY A 98 -2.38 -25.03 -9.59
N HIS A 99 -3.69 -24.74 -9.61
CA HIS A 99 -4.35 -23.76 -8.75
C HIS A 99 -4.07 -23.97 -7.26
N GLY A 100 -3.86 -25.24 -6.86
CA GLY A 100 -3.46 -25.60 -5.50
C GLY A 100 -2.12 -25.00 -5.05
N SER A 101 -1.18 -24.76 -5.97
CA SER A 101 0.10 -24.13 -5.65
C SER A 101 -0.03 -22.63 -5.37
N VAL A 102 -0.83 -21.92 -6.17
CA VAL A 102 -1.10 -20.48 -5.94
C VAL A 102 -1.89 -20.29 -4.65
N HIS A 103 -2.96 -21.07 -4.46
CA HIS A 103 -3.76 -21.02 -3.23
C HIS A 103 -2.90 -21.30 -1.99
N ARG A 104 -2.01 -22.30 -2.06
CA ARG A 104 -1.09 -22.61 -0.96
C ARG A 104 -0.16 -21.43 -0.64
N GLU A 105 0.35 -20.74 -1.65
CA GLU A 105 1.21 -19.57 -1.42
C GLU A 105 0.44 -18.38 -0.83
N VAL A 106 -0.80 -18.14 -1.26
CA VAL A 106 -1.68 -17.13 -0.66
C VAL A 106 -1.94 -17.44 0.81
N VAL A 107 -2.32 -18.68 1.14
CA VAL A 107 -2.54 -19.10 2.53
C VAL A 107 -1.27 -18.97 3.36
N ARG A 108 -0.10 -19.32 2.79
CA ARG A 108 1.20 -19.14 3.45
C ARG A 108 1.46 -17.67 3.76
N MET A 109 1.22 -16.76 2.82
CA MET A 109 1.38 -15.32 3.03
C MET A 109 0.41 -14.81 4.11
N GLN A 110 -0.86 -15.19 4.05
CA GLN A 110 -1.85 -14.82 5.06
C GLN A 110 -1.46 -15.30 6.47
N ALA A 111 -1.03 -16.55 6.59
CA ALA A 111 -0.55 -17.10 7.87
C ALA A 111 0.68 -16.35 8.38
N LEU A 112 1.62 -15.98 7.51
CA LEU A 112 2.79 -15.20 7.86
C LEU A 112 2.41 -13.79 8.35
N LEU A 113 1.52 -13.10 7.66
CA LEU A 113 1.04 -11.77 8.06
C LEU A 113 0.33 -11.82 9.42
N HIS A 114 -0.39 -12.89 9.70
CA HIS A 114 -1.08 -13.10 10.98
C HIS A 114 -0.13 -13.34 12.17
N THR A 115 1.17 -13.56 11.92
CA THR A 115 2.15 -13.71 13.01
C THR A 115 2.57 -12.38 13.65
N ALA A 116 2.27 -11.23 13.03
CA ALA A 116 2.51 -9.94 13.65
C ALA A 116 1.25 -9.45 14.37
N SER A 117 1.36 -9.23 15.68
CA SER A 117 0.28 -8.63 16.46
C SER A 117 0.27 -7.11 16.29
N LEU A 118 -0.60 -6.60 15.42
CA LEU A 118 -0.76 -5.15 15.22
C LEU A 118 -1.52 -4.51 16.39
N GLY A 119 -1.12 -3.30 16.80
CA GLY A 119 -1.66 -2.66 18.00
C GLY A 119 -3.02 -1.98 17.82
N SER A 120 -3.44 -1.77 16.58
CA SER A 120 -4.70 -1.09 16.25
C SER A 120 -5.17 -1.44 14.85
N ILE A 121 -6.45 -1.17 14.58
CA ILE A 121 -7.07 -1.32 13.27
C ILE A 121 -6.90 0.00 12.51
N GLY A 122 -6.23 -0.06 11.37
CA GLY A 122 -5.93 1.09 10.53
C GLY A 122 -5.02 0.71 9.36
N SER A 123 -4.31 1.69 8.81
CA SER A 123 -3.32 1.47 7.75
C SER A 123 -1.90 1.72 8.27
N ILE A 124 -0.91 1.02 7.72
CA ILE A 124 0.49 1.17 8.11
C ILE A 124 1.07 2.41 7.43
N PHE A 125 1.76 3.26 8.18
CA PHE A 125 2.46 4.45 7.67
C PHE A 125 3.89 4.50 8.20
N PHE A 126 4.77 5.20 7.47
CA PHE A 126 5.98 5.73 8.07
C PHE A 126 5.61 6.82 9.07
N LYS A 127 6.29 6.86 10.22
CA LYS A 127 6.07 7.92 11.23
C LYS A 127 6.38 9.33 10.70
N THR A 128 7.17 9.43 9.64
CA THR A 128 7.51 10.70 8.98
C THR A 128 6.39 11.23 8.09
N ASP A 129 5.47 10.37 7.65
CA ASP A 129 4.50 10.70 6.60
C ASP A 129 3.18 11.21 7.17
N ILE A 130 2.93 10.99 8.47
CA ILE A 130 1.70 11.41 9.15
C ILE A 130 2.01 12.15 10.46
N ARG A 131 1.09 13.02 10.88
CA ARG A 131 1.20 13.78 12.14
C ARG A 131 1.22 12.84 13.34
N GLU A 132 1.98 13.21 14.38
CA GLU A 132 2.09 12.43 15.63
C GLU A 132 0.72 12.13 16.28
N ASP A 133 -0.21 13.09 16.22
CA ASP A 133 -1.58 12.92 16.75
C ASP A 133 -2.38 11.78 16.11
N TRP A 134 -1.95 11.31 14.93
CA TRP A 134 -2.61 10.23 14.18
C TRP A 134 -1.86 8.90 14.29
N GLN A 135 -0.77 8.85 15.06
CA GLN A 135 0.08 7.68 15.17
C GLN A 135 -0.30 6.84 16.39
N THR A 136 -0.61 5.58 16.15
CA THR A 136 -0.69 4.54 17.19
C THR A 136 0.48 3.57 17.03
N PRO A 137 0.98 2.94 18.11
CA PRO A 137 2.01 1.93 18.02
C PRO A 137 1.71 0.88 16.94
N LEU A 138 2.75 0.50 16.20
CA LEU A 138 2.66 -0.51 15.14
C LEU A 138 2.12 -1.84 15.69
N TYR A 139 2.66 -2.25 16.84
CA TYR A 139 2.36 -3.53 17.46
C TYR A 139 1.56 -3.40 18.74
N ALA A 140 0.90 -4.49 19.10
CA ALA A 140 0.24 -4.64 20.38
C ALA A 140 1.29 -4.67 21.52
N PRO A 141 0.89 -4.36 22.78
CA PRO A 141 1.82 -4.23 23.90
C PRO A 141 2.61 -5.51 24.23
N ASP A 142 2.13 -6.68 23.79
CA ASP A 142 2.71 -8.00 24.02
C ASP A 142 3.70 -8.44 22.92
N GLU A 143 3.73 -7.76 21.78
CA GLU A 143 4.69 -8.02 20.70
C GLU A 143 6.02 -7.31 20.97
N ASN A 144 7.13 -8.00 20.66
CA ASN A 144 8.45 -7.42 20.84
C ASN A 144 8.73 -6.30 19.84
N ALA A 145 9.22 -5.18 20.35
CA ALA A 145 9.69 -4.09 19.52
C ALA A 145 10.92 -4.50 18.68
N ASP A 146 10.88 -4.19 17.40
CA ASP A 146 11.96 -4.42 16.44
C ASP A 146 12.28 -3.15 15.63
N ASP A 147 13.08 -3.28 14.57
CA ASP A 147 13.39 -2.15 13.68
C ASP A 147 12.15 -1.59 12.97
N ALA A 148 11.14 -2.42 12.69
CA ALA A 148 9.89 -1.98 12.08
C ALA A 148 9.11 -1.07 13.04
N SER A 149 9.05 -1.40 14.33
CA SER A 149 8.37 -0.57 15.35
C SER A 149 8.93 0.85 15.47
N ARG A 150 10.19 1.07 15.07
CA ARG A 150 10.84 2.39 15.06
C ARG A 150 10.40 3.23 13.86
N LEU A 151 10.25 2.60 12.69
CA LEU A 151 9.99 3.26 11.42
C LEU A 151 8.49 3.45 11.13
N PHE A 152 7.67 2.48 11.55
CA PHE A 152 6.26 2.42 11.19
C PHE A 152 5.32 2.65 12.37
N CYS A 153 4.10 3.04 12.05
CA CYS A 153 2.97 3.22 12.96
C CYS A 153 1.68 2.82 12.27
N ILE A 154 0.61 2.64 13.04
CA ILE A 154 -0.74 2.53 12.49
C ILE A 154 -1.38 3.91 12.52
N GLY A 155 -1.94 4.32 11.39
CA GLY A 155 -2.69 5.55 11.21
C GLY A 155 -4.11 5.29 10.71
N PRO A 156 -4.79 6.34 10.18
CA PRO A 156 -6.16 6.24 9.70
C PRO A 156 -6.36 5.15 8.64
N CYS A 157 -7.55 4.55 8.60
CA CYS A 157 -7.88 3.54 7.59
C CYS A 157 -8.03 4.17 6.19
N MET A 158 -7.27 3.66 5.22
CA MET A 158 -7.29 4.13 3.82
C MET A 158 -8.24 3.37 2.90
N ASP A 159 -9.11 2.54 3.45
CA ASP A 159 -10.06 1.76 2.65
C ASP A 159 -11.07 2.67 1.91
N PRO A 160 -11.31 2.44 0.60
CA PRO A 160 -12.22 3.23 -0.24
C PRO A 160 -13.65 3.41 0.27
N VAL A 161 -14.14 2.49 1.10
CA VAL A 161 -15.47 2.57 1.70
C VAL A 161 -15.47 3.64 2.79
N PHE A 162 -14.47 3.63 3.67
CA PHE A 162 -14.33 4.63 4.74
C PHE A 162 -13.90 6.00 4.21
N SER A 163 -13.13 6.03 3.10
CA SER A 163 -12.77 7.28 2.43
C SER A 163 -13.98 7.97 1.80
N ARG A 164 -14.88 7.22 1.16
CA ARG A 164 -16.11 7.76 0.52
C ARG A 164 -17.13 8.28 1.54
N LEU A 165 -17.19 7.68 2.73
CA LEU A 165 -18.04 8.17 3.81
C LEU A 165 -17.67 9.58 4.30
N ARG A 166 -16.49 10.14 3.96
CA ARG A 166 -16.19 11.58 4.19
C ARG A 166 -17.09 12.48 3.38
N GLU A 167 -17.30 12.19 2.11
CA GLU A 167 -17.94 13.17 1.21
C GLU A 167 -19.41 13.35 1.55
N GLU A 168 -20.06 12.29 2.01
CA GLU A 168 -21.45 12.35 2.49
C GLU A 168 -21.56 13.03 3.86
N SER A 169 -20.52 12.96 4.70
CA SER A 169 -20.54 13.43 6.09
C SER A 169 -19.81 14.76 6.34
N ASP A 170 -18.95 15.23 5.43
CA ASP A 170 -18.23 16.52 5.49
C ASP A 170 -19.19 17.73 5.40
N ARG A 171 -20.50 17.48 5.31
CA ARG A 171 -21.54 18.50 5.53
C ARG A 171 -22.02 18.62 6.99
N ALA A 172 -21.66 17.71 7.92
CA ALA A 172 -22.05 17.85 9.34
C ALA A 172 -21.35 16.97 10.40
N VAL A 173 -20.61 15.89 10.06
CA VAL A 173 -20.12 14.92 11.06
C VAL A 173 -18.68 14.50 10.77
N ALA A 174 -17.78 14.75 11.72
CA ALA A 174 -16.44 14.18 11.70
C ALA A 174 -16.53 12.66 11.88
N VAL A 175 -16.31 11.91 10.80
CA VAL A 175 -16.23 10.45 10.85
C VAL A 175 -14.88 10.04 11.43
N ASP A 176 -14.90 9.37 12.57
CA ASP A 176 -13.72 8.71 13.13
C ASP A 176 -13.22 7.65 12.12
N ARG A 177 -11.90 7.66 11.84
CA ARG A 177 -11.23 6.74 10.90
C ARG A 177 -10.16 5.89 11.56
N GLY A 178 -10.23 5.84 12.89
CA GLY A 178 -9.19 5.24 13.70
C GLY A 178 -7.92 6.08 13.67
N PRO A 179 -6.78 5.49 14.01
CA PRO A 179 -6.60 4.07 14.35
C PRO A 179 -7.44 3.63 15.56
N TRP A 180 -8.20 2.55 15.40
CA TRP A 180 -9.08 2.05 16.47
C TRP A 180 -8.38 1.01 17.34
N PRO A 181 -8.63 0.99 18.66
CA PRO A 181 -8.09 -0.05 19.53
C PRO A 181 -8.60 -1.43 19.05
N THR A 182 -7.71 -2.41 19.04
CA THR A 182 -8.11 -3.80 18.81
C THR A 182 -9.06 -4.24 19.92
N THR A 183 -10.24 -4.75 19.58
CA THR A 183 -11.10 -5.43 20.56
C THR A 183 -10.35 -6.65 21.10
N SER A 184 -10.12 -6.66 22.42
CA SER A 184 -9.50 -7.75 23.16
C SER A 184 -10.26 -9.07 23.04
#